data_AF-A0A9D7IA47-F1
#
_entry.id   AF-A0A9D7IA47-F1
#
_cell.length_a   1.000
_cell.length_b   1.000
_cell.length_c   1.000
_cell.angle_alpha   90.00
_cell.angle_beta   90.00
_cell.angle_gamma   90.00
#
_symmetry.space_group_name_H-M   'P 1'
#
loop_
_entity.id
_entity.type
_entity.pdbx_description
1 polymer ?
#
loop_
_entity_poly.entity_id
_entity_poly.type
_entity_poly.pdbx_seq_one_letter_code
_entity_poly.pdbx_strand_id
1 'polypeptide(L)' 'MMEQEHDHTGSMLAEIRNLTNNYNPPADACTTYQLSFASLQAFELDLHRHVHLENNILFPKALKMFGSQINISLN' A
#
# COMPACT_ATOMS: atom_id res chain seq x y z
N MET A 1 -4.67 0.47 13.84
CA MET A 1 -5.74 0.69 12.86
C MET A 1 -5.11 0.89 11.49
N MET A 2 -4.49 2.03 11.19
CA MET A 2 -3.88 2.30 9.87
C MET A 2 -2.82 1.27 9.43
N GLU A 3 -1.87 0.89 10.31
CA GLU A 3 -0.86 -0.13 9.95
C GLU A 3 -1.47 -1.51 9.67
N GLN A 4 -2.54 -1.89 10.38
CA GLN A 4 -3.23 -3.16 10.13
C GLN A 4 -4.00 -3.12 8.80
N GLU A 5 -4.56 -1.97 8.43
CA GLU A 5 -5.17 -1.76 7.11
C GLU A 5 -4.12 -1.82 5.99
N HIS A 6 -2.91 -1.32 6.24
CA HIS A 6 -1.78 -1.48 5.30
C HIS A 6 -1.38 -2.94 5.12
N ASP A 7 -1.27 -3.72 6.20
CA ASP A 7 -0.96 -5.15 6.12
C ASP A 7 -2.04 -5.92 5.35
N HIS A 8 -3.32 -5.63 5.63
CA HIS A 8 -4.43 -6.23 4.90
C HIS A 8 -4.38 -5.87 3.41
N THR A 9 -4.15 -4.61 3.08
CA THR A 9 -4.03 -4.15 1.70
C THR A 9 -2.84 -4.80 0.98
N GLY A 10 -1.71 -4.98 1.67
CA GLY A 10 -0.55 -5.71 1.16
C GLY A 10 -0.88 -7.16 0.81
N SER A 11 -1.69 -7.84 1.63
CA SER A 11 -2.14 -9.21 1.35
C SER A 11 -3.03 -9.29 0.10
N MET A 12 -3.93 -8.32 -0.09
CA MET A 12 -4.78 -8.24 -1.29
C MET A 12 -3.95 -7.99 -2.56
N LEU A 13 -2.96 -7.09 -2.50
CA LEU A 13 -2.06 -6.84 -3.63
C LEU A 13 -1.23 -8.08 -3.99
N ALA A 14 -0.77 -8.84 -3.00
CA ALA A 14 -0.08 -10.10 -3.23
C ALA A 14 -0.97 -11.12 -3.96
N GLU A 15 -2.25 -11.22 -3.58
CA GLU A 15 -3.22 -12.08 -4.27
C GLU A 15 -3.45 -11.62 -5.72
N ILE A 16 -3.61 -10.31 -5.94
CA ILE A 16 -3.74 -9.72 -7.28
C ILE A 16 -2.50 -10.05 -8.13
N ARG A 17 -1.29 -9.89 -7.60
CA ARG A 17 -0.06 -10.23 -8.31
C ARG A 17 -0.03 -11.71 -8.69
N ASN A 18 -0.48 -12.60 -7.80
CA ASN A 18 -0.56 -14.03 -8.10
C ASN A 18 -1.57 -14.33 -9.21
N LEU A 19 -2.80 -13.80 -9.12
CA LEU A 19 -3.86 -14.00 -10.12
C LEU A 19 -3.50 -13.47 -11.51
N THR A 20 -2.67 -12.42 -11.56
CA THR A 20 -2.22 -11.79 -12.80
C THR A 20 -0.91 -12.38 -13.34
N ASN A 21 -0.41 -13.47 -12.74
CA ASN A 21 0.89 -14.06 -13.08
C ASN A 21 2.00 -13.00 -13.08
N ASN A 22 2.13 -12.27 -11.97
CA ASN A 22 3.06 -11.15 -11.81
C ASN A 22 2.84 -10.04 -12.86
N TYR A 23 1.57 -9.68 -13.10
CA TYR A 23 1.17 -8.69 -14.10
C TYR A 23 1.65 -9.04 -15.52
N ASN A 24 1.79 -10.33 -15.84
CA ASN A 24 2.16 -10.78 -17.18
C ASN A 24 0.90 -11.20 -17.96
N PRO A 25 0.38 -10.36 -18.86
CA PRO A 25 -0.80 -10.70 -19.66
C PRO A 25 -0.47 -11.85 -20.64
N PRO A 26 -1.48 -12.61 -21.11
CA PRO A 26 -1.28 -13.63 -22.13
C PRO A 26 -0.86 -13.02 -23.47
N ALA A 27 -0.21 -13.81 -24.32
CA ALA A 27 0.39 -13.32 -25.58
C ALA A 27 -0.63 -12.75 -26.59
N ASP A 28 -1.88 -13.19 -26.51
CA ASP A 28 -3.01 -12.76 -27.34
C ASP A 28 -3.86 -11.64 -26.69
N ALA A 29 -3.43 -11.11 -25.54
CA ALA A 29 -4.11 -10.03 -24.85
C ALA A 29 -4.24 -8.79 -25.73
N CYS A 30 -5.43 -8.20 -25.78
CA CYS A 30 -5.63 -6.92 -26.45
C CYS A 30 -4.89 -5.77 -25.74
N THR A 31 -4.69 -4.65 -26.44
CA THR A 31 -3.96 -3.48 -25.91
C THR A 31 -4.53 -2.99 -24.58
N THR A 32 -5.86 -2.95 -24.43
CA THR A 32 -6.49 -2.52 -23.17
C THR A 32 -6.11 -3.43 -22.01
N TYR A 33 -6.07 -4.75 -22.22
CA TYR A 33 -5.72 -5.70 -21.18
C TYR A 33 -4.24 -5.56 -20.75
N GLN A 34 -3.34 -5.37 -21.72
CA GLN A 34 -1.92 -5.11 -21.45
C GLN A 34 -1.72 -3.83 -20.64
N LEU A 35 -2.39 -2.74 -21.03
CA LEU A 35 -2.32 -1.46 -20.32
C LEU A 35 -2.91 -1.54 -18.91
N SER A 36 -3.98 -2.30 -18.72
CA SER A 36 -4.55 -2.53 -17.38
C SER A 36 -3.54 -3.21 -16.45
N PHE A 37 -2.83 -4.25 -16.91
CA PHE A 37 -1.81 -4.93 -16.10
C PHE A 37 -0.62 -4.02 -15.78
N ALA A 38 -0.14 -3.26 -16.76
CA ALA A 38 0.92 -2.28 -16.55
C ALA A 38 0.51 -1.19 -15.53
N SER A 39 -0.73 -0.70 -15.63
CA SER A 39 -1.26 0.31 -14.71
C SER A 39 -1.41 -0.24 -13.29
N LEU A 40 -1.83 -1.49 -13.16
CA LEU A 40 -1.98 -2.16 -11.87
C LEU A 40 -0.63 -2.42 -11.19
N GLN A 41 0.39 -2.80 -11.96
CA GLN A 41 1.75 -2.94 -11.46
C GLN A 41 2.32 -1.59 -10.98
N ALA A 42 2.09 -0.50 -11.74
CA ALA A 42 2.50 0.84 -11.35
C ALA A 42 1.78 1.29 -10.07
N PHE A 43 0.47 1.04 -9.99
CA PHE A 43 -0.33 1.32 -8.79
C PHE A 43 0.21 0.60 -7.56
N GLU A 44 0.53 -0.68 -7.67
CA GLU A 44 1.09 -1.44 -6.55
C GLU A 44 2.44 -0.86 -6.07
N LEU A 45 3.32 -0.50 -6.99
CA LEU A 45 4.61 0.11 -6.67
C LEU A 45 4.43 1.44 -5.92
N ASP A 46 3.51 2.28 -6.38
CA ASP A 46 3.23 3.56 -5.74
C ASP A 46 2.56 3.39 -4.38
N LEU A 47 1.67 2.39 -4.23
CA LEU A 47 1.06 2.09 -2.95
C LEU A 47 2.09 1.61 -1.92
N HIS A 48 3.06 0.78 -2.32
CA HIS A 48 4.17 0.40 -1.45
C HIS A 48 5.00 1.61 -0.99
N ARG A 49 5.26 2.57 -1.90
CA ARG A 49 5.95 3.82 -1.53
C ARG A 49 5.13 4.64 -0.55
N HIS A 50 3.83 4.77 -0.80
CA HIS A 50 2.90 5.48 0.09
C HIS A 50 2.93 4.88 1.51
N VAL A 51 2.68 3.58 1.63
CA VAL A 51 2.72 2.86 2.93
C VAL A 51 4.08 3.01 3.61
N HIS A 52 5.18 2.92 2.86
CA HIS A 52 6.51 3.11 3.42
C HIS A 52 6.70 4.51 4.02
N LEU A 53 6.30 5.55 3.29
CA LEU A 53 6.36 6.94 3.75
C LEU A 53 5.50 7.14 5.01
N GLU A 54 4.32 6.53 5.05
CA GLU A 54 3.42 6.66 6.20
C GLU A 54 3.98 5.95 7.43
N ASN A 55 4.24 4.65 7.33
CA ASN A 55 4.68 3.82 8.46
C ASN A 55 6.05 4.25 9.00
N ASN A 56 6.97 4.66 8.12
CA ASN A 56 8.37 4.87 8.53
C ASN A 56 8.73 6.35 8.71
N ILE A 57 7.93 7.29 8.20
CA ILE A 57 8.25 8.72 8.26
C ILE A 57 7.13 9.52 8.89
N LEU A 58 5.90 9.44 8.34
CA LEU A 58 4.81 10.30 8.77
C LEU A 58 4.31 9.93 10.17
N PHE A 59 3.94 8.67 10.40
CA PHE A 59 3.37 8.24 11.68
C PHE A 59 4.36 8.42 12.85
N PRO A 60 5.66 8.06 12.73
CA PRO A 60 6.61 8.32 13.81
C PRO A 60 6.76 9.81 14.14
N LYS A 61 6.78 10.68 13.11
CA LYS A 61 6.84 12.13 13.32
C LYS A 61 5.56 12.67 13.96
N ALA A 62 4.40 12.21 13.53
CA ALA A 62 3.11 12.59 14.10
C ALA A 62 3.01 12.16 15.57
N LEU A 63 3.41 10.93 15.91
CA LEU A 63 3.47 10.45 17.29
C LEU A 63 4.41 11.30 18.15
N LYS A 64 5.57 11.71 17.62
CA LYS A 64 6.49 12.59 18.35
C LYS A 64 5.90 13.99 18.59
N MET A 65 5.18 14.55 17.62
CA MET A 65 4.61 15.89 17.67
C MET A 65 3.34 15.98 18.52
N PHE A 66 2.48 14.96 18.44
CA PHE A 66 1.14 14.99 19.02
C PHE A 66 0.97 13.98 20.18
N GLY A 67 1.75 12.90 20.22
CA GLY A 67 1.67 11.89 21.28
C GLY A 67 2.14 12.40 22.66
N SER A 68 2.92 13.48 22.70
CA SER A 68 3.30 14.17 23.94
C SER A 68 2.18 15.05 24.53
N GLN A 69 1.04 15.21 23.85
CA GLN A 69 -0.13 15.94 24.38
C GLN A 69 -1.15 15.05 25.12
N ILE A 70 -0.94 13.73 25.18
CA ILE A 70 -1.86 12.76 25.85
C ILE A 70 -1.28 12.29 27.21
N ASN A 71 -0.70 13.21 27.98
CA ASN A 71 -0.32 12.98 29.38
C ASN A 71 -0.81 14.12 30.28
N ILE A 72 -2.01 14.63 30.00
CA ILE A 72 -2.74 15.51 30.93
C ILE A 72 -3.98 14.75 31.37
N SER A 73 -3.88 14.18 32.56
CA SER A 73 -4.98 13.75 33.43
C SER A 73 -5.86 12.60 32.94
N LEU A 74 -5.43 11.37 33.23
CA LEU A 74 -6.36 10.33 33.66
C LEU A 74 -5.92 9.87 35.05
N ASN A 75 -6.56 10.47 36.07
CA ASN A 75 -6.72 9.87 37.40
C ASN A 75 -7.66 8.69 37.31
#